data_AF-U6G8E9-F1
#
_entry.id   AF-U6G8E9-F1
#
_cell.length_a   1.000
_cell.length_b   1.000
_cell.length_c   1.000
_cell.angle_alpha   90.00
_cell.angle_beta   90.00
_cell.angle_gamma   90.00
#
_symmetry.space_group_name_H-M   'P 1'
#
loop_
_entity.id
_entity.type
_entity.pdbx_description
1 polymer ?
#
loop_
_entity_poly.entity_id
_entity_poly.type
_entity_poly.pdbx_seq_one_letter_code
_entity_poly.pdbx_strand_id
1 'polypeptide(L)'
;MGAVVGRENAATLSYEIIRQTPAYEIRHYEATPVIETAWADDSRQTFLRLADYIGVFDKPVNEEGMRIPMTTPVECLIAGNSFEGMRFFPPEESARSRSSLPSPLHRDVQIKKIEERYIAAHRFSGTVDLNTNINRSIMKQQIVFILRALVRDGLITCSSSSSSSSSTSSSTSSTSTTTPITTTSTSTSSSSSSSTGGGGEGERGSNPHDRGGCSSDDNELIRQLEEGRIKAKEENKQIELTLAVYNSPFCLPFFRRNEIWE
;
A
#
# COMPACT_ATOMS: atom_id res chain seq x y z
N MET A 1 6.00 44.80 -7.95
CA MET A 1 6.40 43.61 -7.16
C MET A 1 6.03 42.38 -7.98
N GLY A 2 6.98 41.81 -8.71
CA GLY A 2 6.73 40.74 -9.68
C GLY A 2 6.35 39.44 -8.99
N ALA A 3 5.37 38.73 -9.57
CA ALA A 3 5.06 37.36 -9.19
C ALA A 3 6.29 36.49 -9.49
N VAL A 4 6.93 35.97 -8.44
CA VAL A 4 7.98 34.96 -8.55
C VAL A 4 7.29 33.65 -8.92
N VAL A 5 7.28 33.34 -10.22
CA VAL A 5 6.81 32.06 -10.75
C VAL A 5 7.80 30.97 -10.33
N GLY A 6 7.45 30.27 -9.25
CA GLY A 6 7.58 28.81 -9.12
C GLY A 6 8.84 28.12 -9.62
N ARG A 7 10.03 28.54 -9.18
CA ARG A 7 11.23 27.70 -9.25
C ARG A 7 11.95 27.68 -7.92
N GLU A 8 11.53 26.76 -7.06
CA GLU A 8 12.40 26.21 -6.04
C GLU A 8 12.83 24.84 -6.54
N ASN A 9 14.07 24.73 -7.02
CA ASN A 9 14.70 23.45 -7.37
C ASN A 9 15.06 22.72 -6.06
N ALA A 10 14.05 22.30 -5.29
CA ALA A 10 14.29 21.38 -4.19
C ALA A 10 14.88 20.09 -4.76
N ALA A 11 15.98 19.61 -4.18
CA ALA A 11 16.59 18.35 -4.61
C ALA A 11 15.54 17.24 -4.54
N THR A 12 15.50 16.36 -5.53
CA THR A 12 14.56 15.24 -5.56
C THR A 12 15.25 13.97 -5.08
N LEU A 13 14.56 13.16 -4.29
CA LEU A 13 15.03 11.84 -3.87
C LEU A 13 15.40 10.99 -5.10
N SER A 14 16.61 10.47 -5.11
CA SER A 14 17.15 9.66 -6.20
C SER A 14 16.53 8.26 -6.22
N TYR A 15 16.32 7.73 -7.42
CA TYR A 15 15.84 6.37 -7.65
C TYR A 15 16.28 5.86 -9.02
N GLU A 16 16.25 4.54 -9.18
CA GLU A 16 16.43 3.86 -10.47
C GLU A 16 15.07 3.39 -11.00
N ILE A 17 14.80 3.56 -12.29
CA ILE A 17 13.58 3.05 -12.93
C ILE A 17 13.85 1.62 -13.40
N ILE A 18 13.14 0.65 -12.82
CA ILE A 18 13.23 -0.78 -13.15
C ILE A 18 12.28 -1.13 -14.30
N ARG A 19 11.08 -0.54 -14.29
CA ARG A 19 10.05 -0.75 -15.32
C ARG A 19 9.22 0.49 -15.49
N GLN A 20 8.88 0.83 -16.73
CA GLN A 20 7.98 1.93 -17.04
C GLN A 20 6.80 1.43 -17.87
N THR A 21 5.59 1.85 -17.49
CA THR A 21 4.35 1.59 -18.23
C THR A 21 3.58 2.91 -18.37
N PRO A 22 2.53 2.97 -19.23
CA PRO A 22 1.66 4.13 -19.27
C PRO A 22 0.90 4.42 -17.96
N ALA A 23 0.76 3.41 -17.08
CA ALA A 23 -0.01 3.52 -15.85
C ALA A 23 0.88 3.81 -14.63
N TYR A 24 2.08 3.25 -14.56
CA TYR A 24 2.97 3.36 -13.40
C TYR A 24 4.44 3.10 -13.78
N GLU A 25 5.34 3.48 -12.89
CA GLU A 25 6.76 3.14 -12.91
C GLU A 25 7.10 2.25 -11.71
N ILE A 26 7.84 1.16 -11.93
CA ILE A 26 8.52 0.46 -10.83
C ILE A 26 9.86 1.14 -10.61
N ARG A 27 10.07 1.65 -9.41
CA ARG A 27 11.27 2.38 -9.01
C ARG A 27 11.96 1.69 -7.85
N HIS A 28 13.28 1.66 -7.88
CA HIS A 28 14.12 1.19 -6.79
C HIS A 28 14.68 2.39 -6.02
N TYR A 29 14.43 2.39 -4.71
CA TYR A 29 14.98 3.37 -3.76
C TYR A 29 15.95 2.66 -2.82
N GLU A 30 17.16 3.20 -2.72
CA GLU A 30 18.13 2.74 -1.73
C GLU A 30 17.67 3.09 -0.29
N ALA A 31 18.23 2.38 0.68
CA ALA A 31 17.98 2.67 2.08
C ALA A 31 18.39 4.11 2.41
N THR A 32 17.48 4.89 2.99
CA THR A 32 17.69 6.32 3.24
C THR A 32 17.12 6.74 4.60
N PRO A 33 17.79 7.63 5.34
CA PRO A 33 17.19 8.24 6.51
C PRO A 33 16.00 9.11 6.10
N VAL A 34 15.00 9.20 6.97
CA VAL A 34 13.85 10.09 6.83
C VAL A 34 13.61 10.84 8.12
N ILE A 35 13.05 12.04 8.00
CA ILE A 35 12.56 12.81 9.15
C ILE A 35 11.03 12.75 9.08
N GLU A 36 10.42 12.12 10.09
CA GLU A 36 9.01 11.81 10.12
C GLU A 36 8.34 12.43 11.33
N THR A 37 7.07 12.80 11.19
CA THR A 37 6.17 13.11 12.31
C THR A 37 4.84 12.39 12.14
N ALA A 38 4.27 11.98 13.26
CA ALA A 38 2.86 11.60 13.33
C ALA A 38 1.96 12.79 12.97
N TRP A 39 0.75 12.48 12.51
CA TRP A 39 -0.29 13.45 12.18
C TRP A 39 -0.62 14.34 13.39
N ALA A 40 -0.73 15.65 13.15
CA ALA A 40 -1.18 16.63 14.13
C ALA A 40 -2.70 16.86 14.00
N ASP A 41 -3.21 18.04 14.36
CA ASP A 41 -4.64 18.35 14.17
C ASP A 41 -5.02 18.42 12.68
N ASP A 42 -4.08 18.87 11.85
CA ASP A 42 -4.27 19.02 10.40
C ASP A 42 -2.94 18.88 9.63
N SER A 43 -3.06 18.80 8.32
CA SER A 43 -1.93 18.68 7.39
C SER A 43 -0.96 19.86 7.44
N ARG A 44 -1.44 21.08 7.69
CA ARG A 44 -0.59 22.27 7.77
C ARG A 44 0.27 22.22 9.02
N GLN A 45 -0.30 21.89 10.18
CA GLN A 45 0.45 21.75 11.43
C GLN A 45 1.44 20.58 11.37
N THR A 46 1.04 19.48 10.74
CA THR A 46 1.92 18.32 10.51
C THR A 46 3.14 18.72 9.66
N PHE A 47 2.92 19.44 8.55
CA PHE A 47 4.00 19.95 7.71
C PHE A 47 4.87 20.97 8.45
N LEU A 48 4.26 21.93 9.15
CA LEU A 48 4.98 22.99 9.86
C LEU A 48 5.92 22.42 10.92
N ARG A 49 5.52 21.35 11.61
CA ARG A 49 6.39 20.69 12.59
C ARG A 49 7.70 20.17 11.97
N LEU A 50 7.64 19.58 10.77
CA LEU A 50 8.85 19.17 10.04
C LEU A 50 9.60 20.38 9.47
N ALA A 51 8.87 21.40 9.01
CA ALA A 51 9.45 22.64 8.49
C ALA A 51 10.24 23.41 9.57
N ASP A 52 9.76 23.39 10.82
CA ASP A 52 10.42 23.97 11.98
C ASP A 52 11.71 23.21 12.31
N TYR A 53 11.68 21.87 12.27
CA TYR A 53 12.87 21.05 12.50
C TYR A 53 14.02 21.39 11.53
N ILE A 54 13.71 21.57 10.23
CA ILE A 54 14.74 21.91 9.22
C ILE A 54 15.02 23.42 9.12
N GLY A 55 14.18 24.26 9.74
CA GLY A 55 14.27 25.73 9.70
C GLY A 55 13.92 26.32 8.34
N VAL A 56 12.75 25.99 7.78
CA VAL A 56 12.25 26.59 6.53
C VAL A 56 11.95 28.07 6.70
N PHE A 57 11.21 28.41 7.76
CA PHE A 57 10.70 29.77 7.98
C PHE A 57 11.54 30.54 9.00
N ASP A 58 11.95 29.87 10.08
CA ASP A 58 12.63 30.49 11.23
C ASP A 58 13.91 29.73 11.60
N LYS A 59 14.41 29.94 12.83
CA LYS A 59 15.54 29.19 13.38
C LYS A 59 15.15 27.71 13.51
N PRO A 60 16.01 26.76 13.06
CA PRO A 60 15.74 25.33 13.20
C PRO A 60 15.47 24.88 14.63
N VAL A 61 14.49 24.00 14.80
CA VAL A 61 14.08 23.41 16.07
C VAL A 61 14.73 22.03 16.24
N ASN A 62 16.06 22.03 16.28
CA ASN A 62 16.91 20.88 16.54
C ASN A 62 18.06 21.27 17.49
N GLU A 63 18.69 20.28 18.11
CA GLU A 63 19.69 20.51 19.18
C GLU A 63 20.88 21.37 18.75
N GLU A 64 21.21 21.36 17.46
CA GLU A 64 22.36 22.08 16.91
C GLU A 64 21.98 23.44 16.28
N GLY A 65 20.69 23.76 16.16
CA GLY A 65 20.21 24.92 15.40
C GLY A 65 20.63 24.89 13.93
N MET A 66 20.89 23.70 13.38
CA MET A 66 21.41 23.47 12.04
C MET A 66 20.27 23.51 11.01
N ARG A 67 20.42 24.32 9.95
CA ARG A 67 19.46 24.35 8.84
C ARG A 67 19.69 23.17 7.92
N ILE A 68 18.61 22.51 7.50
CA ILE A 68 18.65 21.39 6.56
C ILE A 68 17.87 21.81 5.30
N PRO A 69 18.48 21.74 4.10
CA PRO A 69 17.75 22.06 2.87
C PRO A 69 16.54 21.14 2.67
N MET A 70 15.44 21.71 2.17
CA MET A 70 14.25 20.94 1.82
C MET A 70 14.48 20.11 0.55
N THR A 71 13.87 18.93 0.50
CA THR A 71 13.85 18.08 -0.69
C THR A 71 12.42 17.79 -1.12
N THR A 72 12.29 17.12 -2.26
CA THR A 72 11.04 16.56 -2.77
C THR A 72 11.19 15.06 -3.00
N PRO A 73 10.11 14.27 -2.87
CA PRO A 73 8.77 14.67 -2.44
C PRO A 73 8.65 14.78 -0.91
N VAL A 74 7.53 15.38 -0.46
CA VAL A 74 6.97 15.11 0.87
C VAL A 74 6.12 13.86 0.77
N GLU A 75 6.43 12.85 1.58
CA GLU A 75 5.65 11.61 1.62
C GLU A 75 4.64 11.67 2.77
N CYS A 76 3.36 11.53 2.44
CA CYS A 76 2.25 11.47 3.39
C CYS A 76 1.87 10.00 3.60
N LEU A 77 1.96 9.53 4.84
CA LEU A 77 1.70 8.14 5.22
C LEU A 77 0.19 7.91 5.30
N ILE A 78 -0.28 6.80 4.71
CA ILE A 78 -1.69 6.42 4.70
C ILE A 78 -1.87 5.17 5.53
N ALA A 79 -2.84 5.18 6.46
CA ALA A 79 -3.34 3.97 7.07
C ALA A 79 -4.88 3.98 7.05
N GLY A 80 -5.46 2.87 6.61
CA GLY A 80 -6.88 2.79 6.31
C GLY A 80 -7.28 3.89 5.32
N ASN A 81 -8.06 4.86 5.79
CA ASN A 81 -8.68 5.88 4.95
C ASN A 81 -8.26 7.31 5.30
N SER A 82 -7.22 7.46 6.11
CA SER A 82 -6.71 8.74 6.59
C SER A 82 -5.19 8.81 6.48
N PHE A 83 -4.67 10.04 6.55
CA PHE A 83 -3.25 10.27 6.67
C PHE A 83 -2.83 10.18 8.14
N GLU A 84 -1.72 9.50 8.41
CA GLU A 84 -1.23 9.26 9.78
C GLU A 84 0.11 9.93 10.08
N GLY A 85 0.76 10.49 9.06
CA GLY A 85 2.01 11.21 9.24
C GLY A 85 2.55 11.78 7.95
N MET A 86 3.63 12.54 8.09
CA MET A 86 4.42 13.03 6.97
C MET A 86 5.88 12.74 7.21
N ARG A 87 6.62 12.52 6.14
CA ARG A 87 8.08 12.43 6.18
C ARG A 87 8.74 13.20 5.05
N PHE A 88 9.92 13.74 5.36
CA PHE A 88 10.83 14.35 4.40
C PHE A 88 12.08 13.50 4.25
N PHE A 89 12.67 13.59 3.08
CA PHE A 89 13.99 13.05 2.81
C PHE A 89 15.04 14.15 3.04
N PRO A 90 16.10 13.89 3.80
CA PRO A 90 17.22 14.82 3.86
C PRO A 90 17.96 14.85 2.51
N PRO A 91 18.61 15.96 2.14
CA PRO A 91 19.51 16.00 0.98
C PRO A 91 20.59 14.93 1.07
N GLU A 92 21.03 14.42 -0.09
CA GLU A 92 21.96 13.28 -0.17
C GLU A 92 23.20 13.45 0.72
N GLU A 93 23.80 14.65 0.75
CA GLU A 93 24.97 14.95 1.58
C GLU A 93 24.71 14.72 3.08
N SER A 94 23.58 15.20 3.59
CA SER A 94 23.14 14.97 4.97
C SER A 94 22.54 13.58 5.21
N ALA A 95 22.14 12.88 4.15
CA ALA A 95 21.60 11.52 4.20
C ALA A 95 22.70 10.46 4.34
N ARG A 96 23.96 10.77 4.00
CA ARG A 96 25.09 9.82 4.04
C ARG A 96 25.41 9.27 5.42
N SER A 97 25.04 9.98 6.49
CA SER A 97 25.12 9.45 7.84
C SER A 97 23.90 9.87 8.66
N ARG A 98 23.34 8.96 9.45
CA ARG A 98 22.31 9.33 10.43
C ARG A 98 22.87 10.35 11.45
N SER A 99 24.15 10.26 11.77
CA SER A 99 24.81 11.18 12.72
C SER A 99 25.00 12.60 12.17
N SER A 100 24.77 12.85 10.87
CA SER A 100 24.79 14.21 10.32
C SER A 100 23.45 14.93 10.45
N LEU A 101 22.41 14.25 10.95
CA LEU A 101 21.12 14.89 11.23
C LEU A 101 21.05 15.22 12.73
N PRO A 102 20.83 16.50 13.09
CA PRO A 102 20.75 16.94 14.47
C PRO A 102 19.51 16.34 15.16
N SER A 103 19.61 16.02 16.45
CA SER A 103 18.46 15.47 17.17
C SER A 103 17.28 16.47 17.16
N PRO A 104 16.04 16.02 16.90
CA PRO A 104 14.88 16.89 17.01
C PRO A 104 14.61 17.32 18.45
N LEU A 105 14.21 18.57 18.66
CA LEU A 105 13.75 19.05 19.98
C LEU A 105 12.27 18.73 20.23
N HIS A 106 11.49 18.50 19.17
CA HIS A 106 10.08 18.16 19.25
C HIS A 106 9.91 16.64 19.36
N ARG A 107 9.24 16.15 20.42
CA ARG A 107 9.08 14.71 20.71
C ARG A 107 8.43 13.88 19.58
N ASP A 108 7.53 14.49 18.82
CA ASP A 108 6.80 13.81 17.75
C ASP A 108 7.57 13.81 16.42
N VAL A 109 8.72 14.50 16.35
CA VAL A 109 9.62 14.45 15.19
C VAL A 109 10.68 13.39 15.46
N GLN A 110 10.81 12.44 14.54
CA GLN A 110 11.75 11.34 14.66
C GLN A 110 12.56 11.20 13.37
N ILE A 111 13.85 10.93 13.53
CA ILE A 111 14.67 10.48 12.42
C ILE A 111 14.53 8.96 12.38
N LYS A 112 14.11 8.39 11.25
CA LYS A 112 14.02 6.94 11.02
C LYS A 112 14.93 6.55 9.86
N LYS A 113 15.20 5.26 9.71
CA LYS A 113 15.83 4.69 8.51
C LYS A 113 14.78 3.86 7.79
N ILE A 114 14.57 4.13 6.52
CA ILE A 114 13.79 3.28 5.64
C ILE A 114 14.78 2.37 4.92
N GLU A 115 14.51 1.08 4.92
CA GLU A 115 15.32 0.11 4.17
C GLU A 115 15.09 0.26 2.66
N GLU A 116 15.95 -0.37 1.87
CA GLU A 116 15.78 -0.40 0.42
C GLU A 116 14.41 -0.97 0.05
N ARG A 117 13.79 -0.40 -1.00
CA ARG A 117 12.44 -0.79 -1.43
C ARG A 117 12.22 -0.58 -2.92
N TYR A 118 11.37 -1.43 -3.48
CA TYR A 118 10.79 -1.24 -4.79
C TYR A 118 9.38 -0.67 -4.60
N ILE A 119 9.04 0.37 -5.36
CA ILE A 119 7.70 0.97 -5.32
C ILE A 119 7.06 0.99 -6.71
N ALA A 120 5.73 0.91 -6.76
CA ALA A 120 4.97 1.29 -7.92
C ALA A 120 4.50 2.75 -7.80
N ALA A 121 5.05 3.64 -8.63
CA ALA A 121 4.71 5.05 -8.64
C ALA A 121 3.72 5.38 -9.77
N HIS A 122 2.52 5.85 -9.41
CA HIS A 122 1.53 6.41 -10.36
C HIS A 122 1.44 7.92 -10.22
N ARG A 123 1.80 8.65 -11.28
CA ARG A 123 1.74 10.12 -11.31
C ARG A 123 0.38 10.63 -11.74
N PHE A 124 -0.13 11.63 -11.03
CA PHE A 124 -1.34 12.36 -11.37
C PHE A 124 -1.25 13.84 -11.01
N SER A 125 -2.21 14.63 -11.51
CA SER A 125 -2.33 16.07 -11.26
C SER A 125 -3.61 16.40 -10.51
N GLY A 126 -3.66 17.59 -9.90
CA GLY A 126 -4.80 18.07 -9.12
C GLY A 126 -4.47 18.39 -7.66
N THR A 127 -5.49 18.85 -6.94
CA THR A 127 -5.40 19.12 -5.50
C THR A 127 -5.84 17.90 -4.71
N VAL A 128 -5.02 17.50 -3.74
CA VAL A 128 -5.42 16.56 -2.70
C VAL A 128 -5.65 17.35 -1.42
N ASP A 129 -6.85 17.24 -0.85
CA ASP A 129 -7.12 17.71 0.51
C ASP A 129 -6.70 16.63 1.50
N LEU A 130 -5.57 16.86 2.16
CA LEU A 130 -4.99 15.93 3.11
C LEU A 130 -5.76 15.87 4.44
N ASN A 131 -6.74 16.73 4.67
CA ASN A 131 -7.57 16.72 5.88
C ASN A 131 -8.88 15.96 5.69
N THR A 132 -9.10 15.41 4.49
CA THR A 132 -10.30 14.66 4.11
C THR A 132 -9.99 13.17 3.98
N ASN A 133 -11.00 12.33 4.22
CA ASN A 133 -10.93 10.89 3.99
C ASN A 133 -10.54 10.56 2.54
N ILE A 134 -9.59 9.64 2.38
CA ILE A 134 -9.01 9.27 1.09
C ILE A 134 -10.08 8.80 0.09
N ASN A 135 -11.11 8.08 0.58
CA ASN A 135 -12.20 7.56 -0.25
C ASN A 135 -13.18 8.64 -0.75
N ARG A 136 -13.11 9.87 -0.21
CA ARG A 136 -13.92 11.02 -0.63
C ARG A 136 -13.16 12.01 -1.50
N SER A 137 -11.92 11.69 -1.87
CA SER A 137 -11.04 12.58 -2.64
C SER A 137 -10.69 11.98 -4.00
N ILE A 138 -9.96 12.75 -4.81
CA ILE A 138 -9.37 12.26 -6.07
C ILE A 138 -8.49 11.02 -5.85
N MET A 139 -7.92 10.86 -4.64
CA MET A 139 -7.08 9.73 -4.28
C MET A 139 -7.75 8.39 -4.53
N LYS A 140 -9.05 8.23 -4.22
CA LYS A 140 -9.76 6.97 -4.44
C LYS A 140 -9.65 6.51 -5.90
N GLN A 141 -9.87 7.43 -6.84
CA GLN A 141 -9.83 7.12 -8.26
C GLN A 141 -8.42 6.73 -8.71
N GLN A 142 -7.40 7.44 -8.20
CA GLN A 142 -6.00 7.19 -8.55
C GLN A 142 -5.47 5.89 -7.91
N ILE A 143 -5.89 5.55 -6.68
CA ILE A 143 -5.57 4.28 -6.00
C ILE A 143 -6.20 3.11 -6.76
N VAL A 144 -7.48 3.21 -7.11
CA VAL A 144 -8.15 2.18 -7.92
C VAL A 144 -7.46 2.00 -9.27
N PHE A 145 -7.05 3.11 -9.90
CA PHE A 145 -6.37 3.07 -11.19
C PHE A 145 -5.05 2.30 -11.12
N ILE A 146 -4.17 2.63 -10.17
CA ILE A 146 -2.88 1.94 -10.03
C ILE A 146 -3.09 0.48 -9.62
N LEU A 147 -3.97 0.19 -8.65
CA LEU A 147 -4.24 -1.20 -8.22
C LEU A 147 -4.74 -2.06 -9.37
N ARG A 148 -5.67 -1.56 -10.20
CA ARG A 148 -6.13 -2.30 -11.38
C ARG A 148 -5.02 -2.57 -12.38
N ALA A 149 -4.12 -1.62 -12.60
CA ALA A 149 -2.98 -1.81 -13.49
C ALA A 149 -2.03 -2.88 -12.94
N LEU A 150 -1.77 -2.89 -11.63
CA LEU A 150 -0.91 -3.86 -10.97
C LEU A 150 -1.53 -5.27 -10.93
N VAL A 151 -2.85 -5.39 -10.70
CA VAL A 151 -3.59 -6.66 -10.79
C VAL A 151 -3.50 -7.21 -12.21
N ARG A 152 -3.77 -6.38 -13.23
CA ARG A 152 -3.72 -6.78 -14.64
C ARG A 152 -2.33 -7.29 -15.03
N ASP A 153 -1.29 -6.62 -14.53
CA ASP A 153 0.10 -6.96 -14.83
C ASP A 153 0.64 -8.07 -13.91
N GLY A 154 -0.18 -8.59 -12.99
CA GLY A 154 0.14 -9.73 -12.12
C GLY A 154 1.18 -9.44 -11.03
N LEU A 155 1.35 -8.17 -10.65
CA LEU A 155 2.31 -7.73 -9.64
C LEU A 155 1.76 -7.82 -8.21
N ILE A 156 0.43 -7.72 -8.07
CA ILE A 156 -0.26 -7.86 -6.79
C ILE A 156 -1.28 -8.99 -6.83
N THR A 157 -1.54 -9.57 -5.66
CA THR A 157 -2.51 -10.64 -5.46
C THR A 157 -3.43 -10.30 -4.31
N CYS A 158 -4.65 -10.81 -4.34
CA CYS A 158 -5.60 -10.68 -3.25
C CYS A 158 -5.82 -12.04 -2.61
N SER A 159 -6.01 -12.07 -1.30
CA SER A 159 -6.44 -13.27 -0.58
C SER A 159 -7.94 -13.20 -0.26
N SER A 160 -8.63 -14.33 -0.37
CA SER A 160 -9.99 -14.45 0.15
C SER A 160 -9.98 -14.38 1.68
N SER A 161 -11.05 -13.82 2.25
CA SER A 161 -11.30 -13.87 3.68
C SER A 161 -11.53 -15.33 4.09
N SER A 162 -10.49 -16.03 4.54
CA SER A 162 -10.68 -17.24 5.32
C SER A 162 -11.25 -16.81 6.66
N SER A 163 -12.57 -16.94 6.81
CA SER A 163 -13.20 -17.00 8.13
C SER A 163 -12.54 -18.15 8.89
N SER A 164 -11.59 -17.84 9.76
CA SER A 164 -11.03 -18.79 10.71
C SER A 164 -12.08 -19.09 11.78
N SER A 165 -13.08 -19.90 11.41
CA SER A 165 -13.89 -20.62 12.38
C SER A 165 -13.06 -21.81 12.86
N SER A 166 -12.33 -21.61 13.96
CA SER A 166 -11.77 -22.69 14.76
C SER A 166 -12.92 -23.45 15.41
N SER A 167 -13.48 -24.43 14.69
CA SER A 167 -14.33 -25.48 15.27
C SER A 167 -13.41 -26.48 15.97
N THR A 168 -13.15 -26.22 17.25
CA THR A 168 -12.55 -27.18 18.17
C THR A 168 -13.50 -28.37 18.30
N SER A 169 -13.25 -29.43 17.53
CA SER A 169 -13.90 -30.72 17.72
C SER A 169 -13.18 -31.46 18.84
N SER A 170 -13.56 -31.15 20.08
CA SER A 170 -13.22 -31.96 21.25
C SER A 170 -13.93 -33.31 21.13
N SER A 171 -13.17 -34.33 20.70
CA SER A 171 -13.57 -35.73 20.71
C SER A 171 -13.28 -36.30 22.10
N THR A 172 -14.32 -36.49 22.90
CA THR A 172 -14.25 -37.26 24.14
C THR A 172 -14.39 -38.74 23.83
N SER A 173 -13.31 -39.46 24.11
CA SER A 173 -13.22 -40.91 24.18
C SER A 173 -14.15 -41.48 25.25
N SER A 174 -14.96 -42.48 24.90
CA SER A 174 -15.44 -43.47 25.86
C SER A 174 -15.42 -44.87 25.22
N THR A 175 -14.70 -45.75 25.91
CA THR A 175 -14.52 -47.18 25.71
C THR A 175 -15.74 -47.97 26.17
N SER A 176 -16.16 -48.97 25.40
CA SER A 176 -16.62 -50.25 25.96
C SER A 176 -16.56 -51.40 24.94
N THR A 177 -15.93 -52.46 25.41
CA THR A 177 -15.72 -53.80 24.86
C THR A 177 -17.03 -54.59 24.73
N THR A 178 -17.17 -55.50 23.75
CA THR A 178 -17.60 -56.92 23.90
C THR A 178 -17.92 -57.63 22.56
N THR A 179 -17.03 -58.58 22.22
CA THR A 179 -17.14 -59.88 21.48
C THR A 179 -17.79 -60.05 20.08
N PRO A 180 -17.30 -61.03 19.28
CA PRO A 180 -17.71 -61.28 17.90
C PRO A 180 -18.67 -62.47 17.74
N ILE A 181 -19.55 -62.43 16.71
CA ILE A 181 -20.23 -63.63 16.20
C ILE A 181 -20.39 -63.54 14.68
N THR A 182 -19.90 -64.59 14.03
CA THR A 182 -20.00 -64.99 12.62
C THR A 182 -21.44 -65.14 12.12
N THR A 183 -21.75 -64.67 10.89
CA THR A 183 -22.60 -65.44 9.95
C THR A 183 -22.46 -64.95 8.51
N THR A 184 -22.23 -65.94 7.65
CA THR A 184 -22.21 -65.98 6.19
C THR A 184 -23.59 -65.69 5.57
N SER A 185 -23.64 -64.97 4.43
CA SER A 185 -24.62 -65.27 3.38
C SER A 185 -24.25 -64.63 2.04
N THR A 186 -24.25 -65.49 1.03
CA THR A 186 -23.97 -65.33 -0.40
C THR A 186 -25.23 -64.95 -1.19
N SER A 187 -25.11 -64.08 -2.19
CA SER A 187 -25.89 -64.12 -3.46
C SER A 187 -25.40 -62.99 -4.40
N THR A 188 -24.58 -63.26 -5.42
CA THR A 188 -24.87 -63.64 -6.83
C THR A 188 -25.86 -62.80 -7.63
N SER A 189 -25.31 -62.20 -8.70
CA SER A 189 -25.86 -61.95 -10.05
C SER A 189 -26.89 -60.80 -10.19
N SER A 190 -26.97 -60.04 -11.28
CA SER A 190 -26.53 -60.24 -12.66
C SER A 190 -26.46 -58.90 -13.42
N SER A 191 -25.63 -58.91 -14.46
CA SER A 191 -25.45 -57.98 -15.57
C SER A 191 -26.72 -57.68 -16.40
N SER A 192 -26.81 -56.46 -16.97
CA SER A 192 -27.11 -56.26 -18.40
C SER A 192 -26.95 -54.80 -18.85
N SER A 193 -26.27 -54.66 -19.99
CA SER A 193 -25.98 -53.49 -20.84
C SER A 193 -27.16 -53.04 -21.72
N SER A 194 -27.14 -51.76 -22.15
CA SER A 194 -27.51 -51.21 -23.50
C SER A 194 -28.13 -49.80 -23.34
N SER A 195 -27.46 -48.68 -23.65
CA SER A 195 -27.20 -48.04 -24.95
C SER A 195 -28.26 -47.02 -25.43
N THR A 196 -27.74 -45.87 -25.91
CA THR A 196 -28.23 -44.91 -26.95
C THR A 196 -29.16 -43.72 -26.62
N GLY A 197 -28.66 -42.52 -27.02
CA GLY A 197 -29.39 -41.31 -27.47
C GLY A 197 -29.68 -40.28 -26.38
N GLY A 198 -29.44 -38.97 -26.50
CA GLY A 198 -29.02 -38.06 -27.58
C GLY A 198 -29.49 -36.63 -27.23
N GLY A 199 -28.72 -35.60 -27.60
CA GLY A 199 -29.03 -34.16 -27.40
C GLY A 199 -28.57 -33.64 -26.03
N GLY A 200 -27.77 -32.59 -25.89
CA GLY A 200 -27.54 -31.43 -26.72
C GLY A 200 -27.98 -30.22 -25.91
N GLU A 201 -27.07 -29.59 -25.16
CA GLU A 201 -27.17 -28.21 -24.69
C GLU A 201 -25.84 -27.83 -24.02
N GLY A 202 -25.36 -26.62 -24.32
CA GLY A 202 -24.04 -26.16 -23.94
C GLY A 202 -23.95 -25.83 -22.46
N GLU A 203 -22.84 -26.20 -21.82
CA GLU A 203 -22.45 -25.63 -20.55
C GLU A 203 -20.96 -25.35 -20.49
N ARG A 204 -20.70 -24.15 -19.96
CA ARG A 204 -19.42 -23.57 -19.62
C ARG A 204 -18.61 -24.53 -18.74
N GLY A 205 -17.49 -25.01 -19.27
CA GLY A 205 -16.42 -25.63 -18.48
C GLY A 205 -15.37 -24.62 -18.04
N SER A 206 -15.74 -23.45 -17.50
CA SER A 206 -14.79 -22.62 -16.77
C SER A 206 -14.67 -23.19 -15.35
N ASN A 207 -13.54 -23.86 -15.12
CA ASN A 207 -13.13 -24.47 -13.86
C ASN A 207 -13.46 -23.57 -12.64
N PRO A 208 -14.30 -23.99 -11.68
CA PRO A 208 -14.68 -23.16 -10.54
C PRO A 208 -13.73 -23.40 -9.36
N HIS A 209 -12.45 -23.12 -9.55
CA HIS A 209 -11.45 -23.17 -8.48
C HIS A 209 -10.54 -21.95 -8.54
N ASP A 210 -11.10 -20.76 -8.32
CA ASP A 210 -10.36 -19.69 -7.64
C ASP A 210 -11.30 -18.59 -7.11
N ARG A 211 -11.93 -18.80 -5.94
CA ARG A 211 -12.66 -17.74 -5.23
C ARG A 211 -11.70 -16.93 -4.34
N GLY A 212 -10.51 -16.60 -4.84
CA GLY A 212 -9.46 -15.88 -4.14
C GLY A 212 -9.06 -14.53 -4.74
N GLY A 213 -9.49 -14.22 -5.97
CA GLY A 213 -8.95 -13.09 -6.75
C GLY A 213 -9.34 -11.68 -6.28
N CYS A 214 -8.61 -10.69 -6.81
CA CYS A 214 -8.93 -9.29 -6.60
C CYS A 214 -10.29 -8.93 -7.19
N SER A 215 -11.08 -8.16 -6.43
CA SER A 215 -12.44 -7.80 -6.86
C SER A 215 -12.42 -6.92 -8.10
N SER A 216 -13.38 -7.14 -9.00
CA SER A 216 -13.64 -6.25 -10.13
C SER A 216 -14.38 -4.98 -9.72
N ASP A 217 -15.08 -5.00 -8.58
CA ASP A 217 -15.77 -3.84 -8.02
C ASP A 217 -14.80 -2.93 -7.27
N ASP A 218 -14.87 -1.63 -7.54
CA ASP A 218 -13.93 -0.64 -7.01
C ASP A 218 -14.06 -0.43 -5.51
N ASN A 219 -15.27 -0.54 -4.95
CA ASN A 219 -15.46 -0.38 -3.51
C ASN A 219 -14.96 -1.62 -2.76
N GLU A 220 -15.24 -2.81 -3.30
CA GLU A 220 -14.72 -4.04 -2.70
C GLU A 220 -13.20 -4.07 -2.82
N LEU A 221 -12.59 -3.69 -3.95
CA LEU A 221 -11.13 -3.64 -4.11
C LEU A 221 -10.47 -2.75 -3.04
N ILE A 222 -11.03 -1.56 -2.81
CA ILE A 222 -10.58 -0.67 -1.74
C ILE A 222 -10.79 -1.30 -0.36
N ARG A 223 -11.89 -2.02 -0.12
CA ARG A 223 -12.08 -2.77 1.13
C ARG A 223 -11.02 -3.88 1.30
N GLN A 224 -10.61 -4.55 0.23
CA GLN A 224 -9.54 -5.56 0.31
C GLN A 224 -8.20 -4.91 0.67
N LEU A 225 -7.92 -3.73 0.14
CA LEU A 225 -6.74 -2.93 0.49
C LEU A 225 -6.76 -2.53 1.98
N GLU A 226 -7.88 -1.95 2.45
CA GLU A 226 -8.05 -1.52 3.85
C GLU A 226 -7.90 -2.68 4.85
N GLU A 227 -8.32 -3.89 4.47
CA GLU A 227 -8.21 -5.10 5.28
C GLU A 227 -6.85 -5.81 5.13
N GLY A 228 -5.90 -5.24 4.38
CA GLY A 228 -4.57 -5.82 4.17
C GLY A 228 -4.57 -7.12 3.36
N ARG A 229 -5.63 -7.34 2.57
CA ARG A 229 -5.80 -8.53 1.74
C ARG A 229 -5.07 -8.45 0.40
N ILE A 230 -4.58 -7.26 0.03
CA ILE A 230 -3.77 -7.08 -1.19
C ILE A 230 -2.29 -7.12 -0.83
N LYS A 231 -1.53 -7.95 -1.54
CA LYS A 231 -0.11 -8.18 -1.31
C LYS A 231 0.70 -8.15 -2.60
N ALA A 232 1.92 -7.64 -2.50
CA ALA A 232 2.91 -7.75 -3.56
C ALA A 232 3.29 -9.22 -3.77
N LYS A 233 3.27 -9.69 -5.01
CA LYS A 233 3.41 -11.10 -5.35
C LYS A 233 4.80 -11.67 -5.02
N GLU A 234 5.86 -10.89 -5.24
CA GLU A 234 7.24 -11.35 -5.06
C GLU A 234 7.64 -11.46 -3.59
N GLU A 235 7.13 -10.55 -2.74
CA GLU A 235 7.55 -10.46 -1.34
C GLU A 235 6.51 -10.97 -0.34
N ASN A 236 5.28 -11.25 -0.79
CA ASN A 236 4.12 -11.56 0.06
C ASN A 236 3.92 -10.55 1.22
N LYS A 237 4.39 -9.31 1.01
CA LYS A 237 4.22 -8.19 1.93
C LYS A 237 2.92 -7.47 1.62
N GLN A 238 2.31 -6.94 2.67
CA GLN A 238 1.17 -6.05 2.52
C GLN A 238 1.61 -4.75 1.84
N ILE A 239 0.73 -4.24 1.00
CA ILE A 239 0.87 -2.94 0.35
C ILE A 239 0.84 -1.81 1.39
N GLU A 240 1.85 -0.95 1.36
CA GLU A 240 1.88 0.29 2.14
C GLU A 240 1.67 1.47 1.18
N LEU A 241 0.47 2.05 1.20
CA LEU A 241 0.19 3.21 0.36
C LEU A 241 0.76 4.48 0.96
N THR A 242 1.38 5.31 0.12
CA THR A 242 1.73 6.68 0.47
C THR A 242 1.43 7.66 -0.66
N LEU A 243 1.29 8.93 -0.31
CA LEU A 243 1.14 10.03 -1.27
C LEU A 243 2.42 10.86 -1.27
N ALA A 244 3.10 10.92 -2.41
CA ALA A 244 4.26 11.77 -2.63
C ALA A 244 3.86 13.08 -3.31
N VAL A 245 4.08 14.21 -2.62
CA VAL A 245 3.76 15.57 -3.09
C VAL A 245 5.04 16.31 -3.44
N TYR A 246 5.16 16.77 -4.69
CA TYR A 246 6.39 17.41 -5.19
C TYR A 246 6.36 18.93 -5.24
N ASN A 247 5.17 19.52 -5.17
CA ASN A 247 5.02 20.94 -5.45
C ASN A 247 4.68 21.73 -4.21
N SER A 248 5.25 22.94 -4.14
CA SER A 248 4.89 23.95 -3.15
C SER A 248 3.38 24.21 -3.12
N PRO A 249 2.80 24.55 -1.95
CA PRO A 249 1.38 24.87 -1.81
C PRO A 249 0.88 25.96 -2.76
N PHE A 250 1.76 26.84 -3.27
CA PHE A 250 1.42 27.91 -4.22
C PHE A 250 1.38 27.46 -5.69
N CYS A 251 1.77 26.22 -5.99
CA CYS A 251 1.67 25.66 -7.33
C CYS A 251 0.20 25.47 -7.72
N LEU A 252 -0.17 25.95 -8.91
CA LEU A 252 -1.53 25.79 -9.44
C LEU A 252 -1.90 24.31 -9.54
N PRO A 253 -3.13 23.90 -9.16
CA PRO A 253 -3.53 22.49 -9.09
C PRO A 253 -3.20 21.64 -10.32
N PHE A 254 -3.38 22.22 -11.52
CA PHE A 254 -3.11 21.53 -12.79
C PHE A 254 -1.62 21.26 -13.03
N PHE A 255 -0.73 22.05 -12.45
CA PHE A 255 0.72 21.86 -12.56
C PHE A 255 1.31 21.08 -11.38
N ARG A 256 0.48 20.68 -10.42
CA ARG A 256 0.92 19.80 -9.33
C ARG A 256 1.23 18.41 -9.89
N ARG A 257 2.33 17.86 -9.40
CA ARG A 257 2.79 16.50 -9.54
C ARG A 257 2.59 15.84 -8.19
N ASN A 258 1.63 14.94 -8.15
CA ASN A 258 1.43 14.02 -7.05
C ASN A 258 1.72 12.61 -7.56
N GLU A 259 2.15 11.73 -6.67
CA GLU A 259 2.30 10.32 -6.97
C GLU A 259 1.68 9.48 -5.85
N ILE A 260 0.98 8.41 -6.22
CA ILE A 260 0.68 7.32 -5.28
C ILE A 260 1.81 6.32 -5.37
N TRP A 261 2.37 5.97 -4.23
CA TRP A 261 3.37 4.93 -4.07
C TRP A 261 2.72 3.74 -3.35
N GLU A 262 3.05 2.54 -3.80
CA GLU A 262 2.65 1.23 -3.28
C GLU A 262 3.87 0.32 -3.22
#